data_AF-A0A920QRW3-F1
#
_entry.id   AF-A0A920QRW3-F1
#
_cell.length_a   1.000
_cell.length_b   1.000
_cell.length_c   1.000
_cell.angle_alpha   90.00
_cell.angle_beta   90.00
_cell.angle_gamma   90.00
#
_symmetry.space_group_name_H-M   'P 1'
#
loop_
_entity.id
_entity.type
_entity.pdbx_description
1 polymer ?
#
loop_
_entity_poly.entity_id
_entity_poly.type
_entity_poly.pdbx_seq_one_letter_code
_entity_poly.pdbx_strand_id
1 'polypeptide(L)'
;MTKKKIRFMREKTLAIMKMTLFFQLEQRDNSASSNKRNLFSANQSGIISFNFRTRKWSNAVDASIFGGLRIKSLASDKEIMFIATINGLIKNDMKKNLMDTYNYPFIGQVNHMYIKGRKLWLGTSEGLISYKFK
;
A
#
# COMPACT_ATOMS: atom_id res chain seq x y z
N MET A 1 -13.92 12.20 32.87
CA MET A 1 -14.11 11.86 31.44
C MET A 1 -15.48 11.18 31.29
N THR A 2 -16.35 11.63 30.38
CA THR A 2 -17.77 11.19 30.31
C THR A 2 -17.94 9.81 29.66
N LYS A 3 -18.91 9.00 30.12
CA LYS A 3 -19.22 7.64 29.64
C LYS A 3 -19.36 7.55 28.10
N LYS A 4 -19.92 8.59 27.46
CA LYS A 4 -20.08 8.70 26.00
C LYS A 4 -18.73 8.71 25.26
N LYS A 5 -17.72 9.38 25.82
CA LYS A 5 -16.36 9.47 25.25
C LYS A 5 -15.61 8.13 25.36
N ILE A 6 -15.82 7.38 26.45
CA ILE A 6 -15.22 6.06 26.66
C ILE A 6 -15.80 5.02 25.69
N ARG A 7 -17.12 5.02 25.49
CA ARG A 7 -17.80 4.13 24.52
C ARG A 7 -17.32 4.37 23.09
N PHE A 8 -17.27 5.63 22.67
CA PHE A 8 -16.77 6.02 21.34
C PHE A 8 -15.32 5.58 21.10
N MET A 9 -14.45 5.71 22.12
CA MET A 9 -13.06 5.26 22.03
C MET A 9 -12.97 3.73 21.88
N ARG A 10 -13.78 2.96 22.64
CA ARG A 10 -13.83 1.49 22.51
C ARG A 10 -14.30 1.02 21.14
N GLU A 11 -15.33 1.67 20.57
CA GLU A 11 -15.84 1.34 19.24
C GLU A 11 -14.79 1.58 18.15
N LYS A 12 -14.05 2.69 18.21
CA LYS A 12 -12.92 2.94 17.29
C LYS A 12 -11.80 1.92 17.42
N THR A 13 -11.41 1.56 18.65
CA THR A 13 -10.38 0.55 18.87
C THR A 13 -10.82 -0.82 18.38
N LEU A 14 -12.10 -1.18 18.58
CA LEU A 14 -12.65 -2.44 18.11
C LEU A 14 -12.76 -2.49 16.58
N ALA A 15 -13.13 -1.38 15.92
CA ALA A 15 -13.15 -1.28 14.46
C ALA A 15 -11.74 -1.44 13.87
N ILE A 16 -10.74 -0.81 14.50
CA ILE A 16 -9.33 -0.96 14.11
C ILE A 16 -8.84 -2.39 14.31
N MET A 17 -9.09 -2.99 15.49
CA MET A 17 -8.73 -4.39 15.75
C MET A 17 -9.42 -5.34 14.77
N LYS A 18 -10.71 -5.13 14.45
CA LYS A 18 -11.41 -5.91 13.44
C LYS A 18 -10.77 -5.72 12.07
N MET A 19 -10.49 -4.49 11.64
CA MET A 19 -9.89 -4.21 10.34
C MET A 19 -8.50 -4.86 10.21
N THR A 20 -7.68 -4.81 11.25
CA THR A 20 -6.40 -5.52 11.32
C THR A 20 -6.60 -7.04 11.28
N LEU A 21 -7.53 -7.57 12.07
CA LEU A 21 -7.81 -9.01 12.14
C LEU A 21 -8.34 -9.56 10.80
N PHE A 22 -9.23 -8.85 10.11
CA PHE A 22 -9.73 -9.22 8.78
C PHE A 22 -8.61 -9.20 7.74
N PHE A 23 -7.75 -8.19 7.76
CA PHE A 23 -6.58 -8.13 6.89
C PHE A 23 -5.62 -9.32 7.09
N GLN A 24 -5.53 -9.83 8.32
CA GLN A 24 -4.63 -10.92 8.70
C GLN A 24 -5.21 -12.33 8.49
N LEU A 25 -6.54 -12.49 8.43
CA LEU A 25 -7.21 -13.79 8.33
C LEU A 25 -7.41 -14.25 6.88
N GLU A 26 -7.42 -13.33 5.91
CA GLU A 26 -7.56 -13.62 4.48
C GLU A 26 -6.18 -13.92 3.88
N GLN A 27 -5.58 -15.04 4.31
CA GLN A 27 -4.20 -15.40 4.01
C GLN A 27 -4.07 -16.08 2.65
N ARG A 28 -3.32 -15.44 1.74
CA ARG A 28 -2.39 -16.09 0.78
C ARG A 28 -1.55 -15.06 -0.01
N ASP A 29 -2.04 -13.85 -0.21
CA ASP A 29 -1.42 -12.87 -1.11
C ASP A 29 -1.32 -11.47 -0.48
N ASN A 30 -0.51 -11.37 0.58
CA ASN A 30 -0.24 -10.11 1.27
C ASN A 30 1.11 -9.53 0.84
N SER A 31 1.16 -8.22 0.61
CA SER A 31 2.41 -7.49 0.44
C SER A 31 2.54 -6.40 1.50
N ALA A 32 3.77 -6.08 1.87
CA ALA A 32 4.06 -5.08 2.87
C ALA A 32 5.17 -4.15 2.39
N SER A 33 5.12 -2.90 2.84
CA SER A 33 6.21 -1.95 2.66
C SER A 33 6.25 -1.00 3.84
N SER A 34 7.36 -0.30 4.03
CA SER A 34 7.44 0.76 5.03
C SER A 34 8.18 1.96 4.48
N ASN A 35 7.87 3.11 5.06
CA ASN A 35 8.66 4.32 4.90
C ASN A 35 8.90 4.96 6.28
N LYS A 36 9.52 6.14 6.33
CA LYS A 36 9.85 6.81 7.60
C LYS A 36 8.65 7.10 8.51
N ARG A 37 7.42 7.15 7.98
CA ARG A 37 6.21 7.55 8.73
C ARG A 37 5.23 6.40 8.95
N ASN A 38 5.16 5.45 8.02
CA ASN A 38 4.12 4.43 8.02
C ASN A 38 4.68 3.04 7.69
N LEU A 39 4.08 2.03 8.31
CA LEU A 39 4.07 0.65 7.83
C LEU A 39 2.81 0.46 6.98
N PHE A 40 2.92 -0.25 5.87
CA PHE A 40 1.80 -0.59 4.99
C PHE A 40 1.63 -2.09 4.88
N SER A 41 0.38 -2.53 4.82
CA SER A 41 -0.02 -3.89 4.50
C SER A 41 -1.09 -3.83 3.42
N ALA A 42 -0.97 -4.71 2.43
CA ALA A 42 -1.79 -4.72 1.22
C ALA A 42 -2.28 -6.11 0.88
N ASN A 43 -3.51 -6.17 0.38
CA ASN A 43 -4.17 -7.33 -0.19
C ASN A 43 -5.11 -6.85 -1.30
N GLN A 44 -5.90 -7.76 -1.88
CA GLN A 44 -6.82 -7.41 -2.98
C GLN A 44 -7.93 -6.43 -2.57
N SER A 45 -8.25 -6.35 -1.28
CA SER A 45 -9.33 -5.52 -0.72
C SER A 45 -8.87 -4.09 -0.39
N GLY A 46 -7.56 -3.81 -0.38
CA GLY A 46 -7.05 -2.47 -0.16
C GLY A 46 -5.64 -2.42 0.43
N ILE A 47 -5.20 -1.21 0.77
CA ILE A 47 -3.94 -0.96 1.47
C ILE A 47 -4.24 -0.21 2.76
N ILE A 48 -3.85 -0.80 3.88
CA ILE A 48 -3.91 -0.16 5.20
C ILE A 48 -2.54 0.33 5.61
N SER A 49 -2.51 1.37 6.44
CA SER A 49 -1.30 1.95 6.99
C SER A 49 -1.36 2.06 8.51
N PHE A 50 -0.23 1.83 9.15
CA PHE A 50 0.01 2.18 10.54
C PHE A 50 0.98 3.35 10.62
N ASN A 51 0.53 4.46 11.18
CA ASN A 51 1.35 5.65 11.34
C ASN A 51 2.19 5.57 12.62
N PHE A 52 3.52 5.59 12.48
CA PHE A 52 4.44 5.42 13.62
C PHE A 52 4.35 6.54 14.65
N ARG A 53 4.04 7.78 14.23
CA ARG A 53 3.95 8.94 15.11
C ARG A 53 2.65 8.95 15.93
N THR A 54 1.52 8.76 15.25
CA THR A 54 0.19 8.85 15.88
C THR A 54 -0.29 7.52 16.47
N ARG A 55 0.40 6.42 16.13
CA ARG A 55 0.08 5.04 16.53
C ARG A 55 -1.34 4.62 16.10
N LYS A 56 -1.78 5.09 14.94
CA LYS A 56 -3.12 4.85 14.40
C LYS A 56 -3.06 4.09 13.09
N TRP A 57 -4.04 3.23 12.91
CA TRP A 57 -4.34 2.59 11.64
C TRP A 57 -5.30 3.45 10.83
N SER A 58 -5.12 3.44 9.51
CA SER A 58 -6.01 4.09 8.54
C SER A 58 -5.92 3.41 7.18
N ASN A 59 -7.00 3.51 6.40
CA ASN A 59 -6.97 3.15 4.98
C ASN A 59 -6.05 4.13 4.25
N ALA A 60 -5.06 3.59 3.54
CA ALA A 60 -4.09 4.38 2.79
C ALA A 60 -4.47 4.48 1.31
N VAL A 61 -4.88 3.35 0.72
CA VAL A 61 -5.27 3.26 -0.69
C VAL A 61 -6.46 2.31 -0.81
N ASP A 62 -7.50 2.74 -1.52
CA ASP A 62 -8.68 1.94 -1.81
C ASP A 62 -8.43 0.95 -2.97
N ALA A 63 -9.12 -0.18 -2.98
CA ALA A 63 -8.97 -1.20 -4.02
C ALA A 63 -9.30 -0.71 -5.43
N SER A 64 -10.17 0.30 -5.56
CA SER A 64 -10.50 0.93 -6.84
C SER A 64 -9.28 1.49 -7.57
N ILE A 65 -8.24 1.91 -6.84
CA ILE A 65 -6.99 2.44 -7.43
C ILE A 65 -6.24 1.37 -8.25
N PHE A 66 -6.40 0.10 -7.87
CA PHE A 66 -5.76 -1.02 -8.55
C PHE A 66 -6.77 -2.02 -9.12
N GLY A 67 -8.02 -1.59 -9.30
CA GLY A 67 -9.10 -2.39 -9.88
C GLY A 67 -9.42 -3.67 -9.13
N GLY A 68 -9.12 -3.73 -7.82
CA GLY A 68 -9.21 -4.97 -7.05
C GLY A 68 -8.32 -6.09 -7.61
N LEU A 69 -7.23 -5.77 -8.29
CA LEU A 69 -6.27 -6.76 -8.76
C LEU A 69 -5.35 -7.20 -7.61
N ARG A 70 -4.88 -8.45 -7.68
CA ARG A 70 -3.91 -8.97 -6.71
C ARG A 70 -2.62 -8.16 -6.75
N ILE A 71 -2.18 -7.68 -5.58
CA ILE A 71 -0.93 -6.94 -5.39
C ILE A 71 0.23 -7.92 -5.18
N LYS A 72 1.29 -7.80 -5.98
CA LYS A 72 2.51 -8.60 -5.88
C LYS A 72 3.58 -7.92 -5.04
N SER A 73 3.70 -6.59 -5.14
CA SER A 73 4.72 -5.83 -4.42
C SER A 73 4.28 -4.39 -4.17
N LEU A 74 4.80 -3.80 -3.09
CA LEU A 74 4.65 -2.39 -2.77
C LEU A 74 6.01 -1.73 -2.58
N ALA A 75 6.10 -0.46 -2.91
CA ALA A 75 7.17 0.41 -2.46
C ALA A 75 6.62 1.82 -2.22
N SER A 76 7.06 2.50 -1.17
CA SER A 76 6.58 3.84 -0.87
C SER A 76 7.72 4.79 -0.45
N ASP A 77 7.60 6.04 -0.86
CA ASP A 77 8.37 7.15 -0.30
C ASP A 77 7.46 8.35 -0.11
N LYS A 78 7.38 8.84 1.13
CA LYS A 78 6.49 9.93 1.56
C LYS A 78 5.03 9.66 1.17
N GLU A 79 4.52 10.41 0.19
CA GLU A 79 3.14 10.40 -0.30
C GLU A 79 3.00 9.61 -1.61
N ILE A 80 4.11 9.16 -2.20
CA ILE A 80 4.11 8.32 -3.40
C ILE A 80 4.13 6.85 -3.01
N MET A 81 3.22 6.08 -3.58
CA MET A 81 3.17 4.64 -3.47
C MET A 81 3.19 4.01 -4.86
N PHE A 82 4.10 3.06 -5.06
CA PHE A 82 4.08 2.18 -6.22
C PHE A 82 3.44 0.86 -5.82
N ILE A 83 2.52 0.40 -6.67
CA ILE A 83 1.72 -0.80 -6.49
C ILE A 83 1.92 -1.67 -7.73
N ALA A 84 2.61 -2.80 -7.55
CA ALA A 84 2.72 -3.81 -8.59
C ALA A 84 1.57 -4.79 -8.44
N THR A 85 0.75 -4.92 -9.48
CA THR A 85 -0.33 -5.91 -9.54
C THR A 85 0.08 -7.05 -10.46
N ILE A 86 -0.81 -8.04 -10.61
CA ILE A 86 -0.64 -9.09 -11.62
C ILE A 86 -0.61 -8.55 -13.07
N ASN A 87 -1.15 -7.36 -13.33
CA ASN A 87 -1.32 -6.80 -14.69
C ASN A 87 -0.59 -5.47 -14.92
N GLY A 88 0.32 -5.07 -14.04
CA GLY A 88 1.15 -3.89 -14.29
C GLY A 88 1.56 -3.13 -13.04
N LEU A 89 2.03 -1.91 -13.26
CA LEU A 89 2.55 -1.04 -12.22
C LEU A 89 1.71 0.24 -12.13
N ILE A 90 1.32 0.61 -10.92
CA ILE A 90 0.58 1.84 -10.63
C ILE A 90 1.44 2.72 -9.74
N LYS A 91 1.49 4.02 -10.04
CA LYS A 91 1.99 5.06 -9.13
C LYS A 91 0.79 5.82 -8.60
N ASN A 92 0.64 5.86 -7.29
CA ASN A 92 -0.39 6.61 -6.60
C ASN A 92 0.23 7.74 -5.77
N ASP A 93 -0.24 8.97 -5.97
CA ASP A 93 -0.05 10.09 -5.05
C ASP A 93 -1.16 10.04 -4.00
N MET A 94 -0.85 9.48 -2.83
CA MET A 94 -1.81 9.25 -1.75
C MET A 94 -2.43 10.53 -1.19
N LYS A 95 -1.78 11.69 -1.38
CA LYS A 95 -2.30 12.98 -0.90
C LYS A 95 -3.30 13.57 -1.89
N LYS A 96 -3.01 13.48 -3.18
CA LYS A 96 -3.85 14.04 -4.24
C LYS A 96 -4.90 13.06 -4.75
N ASN A 97 -4.77 11.79 -4.38
CA ASN A 97 -5.56 10.68 -4.91
C ASN A 97 -5.48 10.61 -6.45
N LEU A 98 -4.29 10.86 -7.00
CA LEU A 98 -4.00 10.79 -8.42
C LEU A 98 -3.20 9.52 -8.70
N MET A 99 -3.56 8.82 -9.78
CA MET A 99 -2.88 7.61 -10.19
C MET A 99 -2.39 7.68 -11.64
N ASP A 100 -1.19 7.15 -11.87
CA ASP A 100 -0.64 6.86 -13.18
C ASP A 100 -0.46 5.34 -13.31
N THR A 101 -0.89 4.77 -14.43
CA THR A 101 -0.66 3.35 -14.75
C THR A 101 0.46 3.24 -15.77
N TYR A 102 1.46 2.41 -15.47
CA TYR A 102 2.55 2.06 -16.37
C TYR A 102 2.32 0.66 -16.92
N ASN A 103 1.87 0.59 -18.18
CA ASN A 103 1.66 -0.66 -18.91
C ASN A 103 2.55 -0.70 -20.16
N TYR A 104 3.86 -0.74 -19.94
CA TYR A 104 4.83 -0.89 -21.02
C TYR A 104 5.25 -2.36 -21.15
N PRO A 105 5.15 -2.96 -22.35
CA PRO A 105 5.50 -4.37 -22.53
C PRO A 105 6.91 -4.73 -22.06
N PHE A 106 7.88 -3.81 -22.22
CA PHE A 106 9.27 -4.04 -21.80
C PHE A 106 9.46 -4.18 -20.28
N ILE A 107 8.48 -3.78 -19.46
CA ILE A 107 8.55 -3.96 -18.01
C ILE A 107 8.37 -5.42 -17.64
N GLY A 108 7.49 -6.13 -18.37
CA GLY A 108 7.03 -7.46 -18.01
C GLY A 108 6.35 -7.50 -16.62
N GLN A 109 6.37 -8.67 -16.00
CA GLN A 109 5.73 -8.84 -14.70
C GLN A 109 6.63 -8.33 -13.57
N VAL A 110 6.16 -7.33 -12.82
CA VAL A 110 6.88 -6.82 -11.64
C VAL A 110 6.68 -7.78 -10.46
N ASN A 111 7.78 -8.37 -9.98
CA ASN A 111 7.78 -9.32 -8.88
C ASN A 111 8.20 -8.69 -7.55
N HIS A 112 9.11 -7.71 -7.60
CA HIS A 112 9.60 -7.02 -6.42
C HIS A 112 9.95 -5.57 -6.74
N MET A 113 9.84 -4.69 -5.74
CA MET A 113 10.16 -3.28 -5.88
C MET A 113 10.97 -2.76 -4.71
N TYR A 114 11.86 -1.81 -4.99
CA TYR A 114 12.65 -1.14 -3.96
C TYR A 114 12.91 0.31 -4.34
N ILE A 115 12.78 1.23 -3.37
CA ILE A 115 13.06 2.64 -3.60
C ILE A 115 14.39 3.02 -2.94
N LYS A 116 15.25 3.68 -3.72
CA LYS A 116 16.48 4.33 -3.22
C LYS A 116 16.57 5.76 -3.76
N GLY A 117 16.37 6.74 -2.88
CA GLY A 117 16.30 8.14 -3.26
C GLY A 117 15.13 8.39 -4.23
N ARG A 118 15.41 8.95 -5.41
CA ARG A 118 14.41 9.20 -6.47
C ARG A 118 14.35 8.09 -7.54
N LYS A 119 14.88 6.91 -7.24
CA LYS A 119 14.87 5.76 -8.14
C LYS A 119 14.03 4.63 -7.55
N LEU A 120 13.08 4.15 -8.34
CA LEU A 120 12.38 2.90 -8.14
C LEU A 120 13.14 1.82 -8.91
N TRP A 121 13.48 0.75 -8.23
CA TRP A 121 14.04 -0.47 -8.81
C TRP A 121 12.94 -1.51 -8.88
N LEU A 122 12.81 -2.14 -10.04
CA LEU A 122 11.83 -3.17 -10.35
C LEU A 122 12.58 -4.46 -10.68
N GLY A 123 12.38 -5.50 -9.87
CA GLY A 123 12.75 -6.86 -10.25
C GLY A 123 11.59 -7.45 -11.05
N THR A 124 11.78 -7.66 -12.35
CA THR A 124 10.73 -8.10 -13.27
C THR A 124 11.08 -9.41 -13.97
N SER A 125 10.13 -9.96 -14.74
CA SER A 125 10.39 -11.10 -15.63
C SER A 125 11.45 -10.80 -16.70
N GLU A 126 11.61 -9.52 -17.07
CA GLU A 126 12.54 -9.07 -18.11
C GLU A 126 13.89 -8.61 -17.53
N GLY A 127 14.10 -8.77 -16.23
CA GLY A 127 15.32 -8.40 -15.52
C GLY A 127 15.16 -7.22 -14.56
N LEU A 128 16.23 -6.45 -14.39
CA LEU A 128 16.27 -5.32 -13.44
C LEU A 128 16.06 -4.00 -14.17
N ILE A 129 14.95 -3.32 -13.85
CA ILE A 129 14.59 -2.04 -14.46
C ILE A 129 14.64 -0.95 -13.38
N SER A 130 15.06 0.26 -13.78
CA SER A 130 15.01 1.42 -12.89
C SER A 130 14.20 2.56 -13.50
N TYR A 131 13.41 3.23 -12.67
CA TYR A 131 12.59 4.39 -13.03
C TYR A 131 12.90 5.56 -12.10
N LYS A 132 13.22 6.72 -12.67
CA LYS A 132 13.43 7.95 -11.91
C LYS A 132 12.11 8.67 -11.76
N PHE A 133 11.66 8.87 -10.52
CA PHE A 133 10.38 9.52 -10.23
C PHE A 133 10.59 10.85 -9.49
N LYS A 134 9.64 11.76 -9.71
CA LYS A 134 9.48 13.01 -8.94
C LYS A 134 8.37 12.85 -7.92
#